data_AF-A0A3D9N2W6-F1
#
_entry.id   AF-A0A3D9N2W6-F1
#
_cell.length_a   1.000
_cell.length_b   1.000
_cell.length_c   1.000
_cell.angle_alpha   90.00
_cell.angle_beta   90.00
_cell.angle_gamma   90.00
#
_symmetry.space_group_name_H-M   'P 1'
#
loop_
_entity.id
_entity.type
_entity.pdbx_description
1 polymer ?
#
loop_
_entity_poly.entity_id
_entity_poly.type
_entity_poly.pdbx_seq_one_letter_code
_entity_poly.pdbx_strand_id
1 'polypeptide(L)'
;MYRFLAILTFYRPFVVWSFTANAIIGFFNPLIVPALVTKLFLTVFAWYYVSETNNKRKLTFYKNLGISTLKLFSVIFILDCILTIIFITIFKEFT
;
A
#
# COMPACT_ATOMS: atom_id res chain seq x y z
N MET A 1 -14.14 14.22 -9.57
CA MET A 1 -13.48 13.06 -10.23
C MET A 1 -11.94 13.10 -10.19
N TYR A 2 -11.27 14.24 -10.42
CA TYR A 2 -9.79 14.30 -10.51
C TYR A 2 -8.99 13.89 -9.26
N ARG A 3 -9.52 14.12 -8.05
CA ARG A 3 -8.83 13.77 -6.79
C ARG A 3 -8.58 12.27 -6.62
N PHE A 4 -9.55 11.44 -7.01
CA PHE A 4 -9.45 9.97 -6.86
C PHE A 4 -8.45 9.37 -7.85
N LEU A 5 -8.46 9.85 -9.10
CA LEU A 5 -7.48 9.49 -10.14
C LEU A 5 -6.05 9.84 -9.76
N ALA A 6 -5.85 10.98 -9.09
CA ALA A 6 -4.54 11.39 -8.62
C ALA A 6 -4.01 10.45 -7.51
N ILE A 7 -4.87 10.06 -6.56
CA ILE A 7 -4.54 9.05 -5.54
C ILE A 7 -4.18 7.71 -6.19
N LEU A 8 -4.94 7.29 -7.20
CA LEU A 8 -4.72 6.02 -7.91
C LEU A 8 -3.39 6.02 -8.69
N THR A 9 -3.04 7.14 -9.29
CA THR A 9 -1.75 7.33 -9.99
C THR A 9 -0.57 7.25 -9.03
N PHE A 10 -0.72 7.82 -7.83
CA PHE A 10 0.30 7.68 -6.78
C PHE A 10 0.39 6.24 -6.25
N TYR A 11 -0.73 5.52 -6.16
CA TYR A 11 -0.80 4.13 -5.70
C TYR A 11 -0.20 3.12 -6.67
N ARG A 12 -0.23 3.40 -7.98
CA ARG A 12 0.23 2.49 -9.05
C ARG A 12 1.58 1.80 -8.79
N PRO A 13 2.67 2.51 -8.39
CA PRO A 13 3.93 1.85 -8.05
C PRO A 13 3.86 0.99 -6.77
N PHE A 14 3.04 1.36 -5.79
CA PHE A 14 2.88 0.60 -4.55
C PHE A 14 2.13 -0.71 -4.77
N VAL A 15 1.18 -0.76 -5.71
CA VAL A 15 0.46 -2.00 -6.08
C VAL A 15 1.43 -3.10 -6.49
N VAL A 16 2.42 -2.78 -7.32
CA VAL A 16 3.40 -3.76 -7.82
C VAL A 16 4.20 -4.33 -6.66
N TRP A 17 4.69 -3.45 -5.76
CA TRP A 17 5.41 -3.86 -4.56
C TRP A 17 4.55 -4.70 -3.61
N SER A 18 3.27 -4.35 -3.46
CA SER A 18 2.34 -5.10 -2.61
C SER A 18 1.99 -6.48 -3.18
N PHE A 19 1.98 -6.63 -4.50
CA PHE A 19 1.80 -7.92 -5.15
C PHE A 19 3.04 -8.81 -4.97
N THR A 20 4.24 -8.25 -5.15
CA THR A 20 5.51 -8.95 -4.90
C THR A 20 5.63 -9.37 -3.43
N ALA A 21 5.28 -8.49 -2.49
CA ALA A 21 5.28 -8.81 -1.05
C ALA A 21 4.28 -9.93 -0.73
N ASN A 22 3.07 -9.89 -1.28
CA ASN A 22 2.07 -10.95 -1.10
C ASN A 22 2.55 -12.31 -1.64
N ALA A 23 3.22 -12.33 -2.80
CA ALA A 23 3.77 -13.57 -3.36
C ALA A 23 4.85 -14.18 -2.47
N ILE A 24 5.76 -13.35 -1.92
CA ILE A 24 6.79 -13.80 -0.97
C ILE A 24 6.13 -14.32 0.31
N ILE A 25 5.18 -13.59 0.89
CA ILE A 25 4.49 -14.01 2.12
C ILE A 25 3.74 -15.32 1.90
N GLY A 26 2.98 -15.44 0.82
CA GLY A 26 2.24 -16.66 0.47
C GLY A 26 3.15 -17.88 0.28
N PHE A 27 4.36 -17.69 -0.26
CA PHE A 27 5.34 -18.76 -0.45
C PHE A 27 5.96 -19.27 0.85
N PHE A 28 6.29 -18.37 1.79
CA PHE A 28 6.97 -18.75 3.04
C PHE A 28 6.00 -19.18 4.14
N ASN A 29 4.87 -18.48 4.33
CA ASN A 29 3.88 -18.83 5.34
C ASN A 29 2.54 -18.09 5.14
N PRO A 30 1.42 -18.79 4.83
CA PRO A 30 0.11 -18.18 4.54
C PRO A 30 -0.64 -17.69 5.80
N LEU A 31 0.07 -17.30 6.86
CA LEU A 31 -0.54 -16.75 8.06
C LEU A 31 -0.95 -15.28 7.83
N ILE A 32 -2.23 -15.00 8.03
CA ILE A 32 -2.84 -13.67 7.79
C ILE A 32 -2.26 -12.60 8.73
N VAL A 33 -2.02 -12.96 9.99
CA VAL A 33 -1.58 -11.99 11.02
C VAL A 33 -0.17 -11.44 10.73
N PRO A 34 0.87 -12.28 10.48
CA PRO A 34 2.19 -11.79 10.05
C PRO A 34 2.15 -11.01 8.74
N ALA A 35 1.31 -11.41 7.78
CA ALA A 35 1.14 -10.72 6.51
C ALA A 35 0.65 -9.27 6.70
N LEU A 36 -0.34 -9.06 7.56
CA LEU A 36 -0.86 -7.73 7.87
C LEU A 36 0.15 -6.88 8.65
N VAL A 37 0.90 -7.46 9.58
CA VAL A 37 1.93 -6.74 10.35
C VAL A 37 3.07 -6.26 9.45
N THR A 38 3.56 -7.11 8.56
CA THR A 38 4.60 -6.75 7.59
C THR A 38 4.12 -5.66 6.62
N LYS A 39 2.84 -5.68 6.22
CA LYS A 39 2.25 -4.60 5.41
C LYS A 39 2.08 -3.28 6.14
N LEU A 40 1.67 -3.30 7.40
CA LEU A 40 1.64 -2.10 8.24
C LEU A 40 3.04 -1.48 8.31
N PHE A 41 4.06 -2.31 8.56
CA PHE A 41 5.44 -1.85 8.62
C PHE A 41 5.92 -1.26 7.28
N LEU A 42 5.66 -1.94 6.16
CA LEU A 42 6.00 -1.46 4.81
C LEU A 42 5.30 -0.14 4.48
N THR A 43 4.04 0.04 4.91
CA THR A 43 3.30 1.29 4.68
C THR A 43 3.89 2.45 5.47
N VAL A 44 4.25 2.23 6.74
CA VAL A 44 4.92 3.24 7.57
C VAL A 44 6.30 3.57 7.01
N PHE A 45 7.05 2.56 6.57
CA PHE A 45 8.36 2.75 5.96
C PHE A 45 8.27 3.52 4.64
N ALA A 46 7.29 3.19 3.79
CA ALA A 46 7.01 3.93 2.56
C ALA A 46 6.64 5.39 2.85
N TRP A 47 5.85 5.64 3.89
CA TRP A 47 5.53 7.00 4.34
C TRP A 47 6.78 7.77 4.74
N TYR A 48 7.63 7.17 5.59
CA TYR A 48 8.89 7.76 6.03
C TYR A 48 9.82 8.04 4.84
N TYR A 49 10.05 7.05 3.97
CA TYR A 49 10.91 7.17 2.80
C TYR A 49 10.44 8.27 1.85
N VAL A 50 9.14 8.35 1.56
CA VAL A 50 8.57 9.38 0.68
C VAL A 50 8.62 10.77 1.34
N SER A 51 8.51 10.85 2.67
CA SER A 51 8.59 12.12 3.38
C SER A 51 10.00 12.73 3.40
N GLU A 52 11.05 11.89 3.40
CA GLU A 52 12.45 12.33 3.41
C GLU A 52 13.07 12.47 2.02
N THR A 53 12.62 11.69 1.04
CA THR A 53 13.21 11.70 -0.32
C THR A 53 12.63 12.84 -1.18
N ASN A 54 13.22 13.10 -2.36
CA ASN A 54 12.72 14.00 -3.41
C ASN A 54 11.22 13.82 -3.78
N ASN A 55 10.61 12.69 -3.42
CA ASN A 55 9.17 12.46 -3.53
C ASN A 55 8.32 13.33 -2.57
N LYS A 56 8.95 14.01 -1.59
CA LYS A 56 8.31 15.04 -0.74
C LYS A 56 7.63 16.12 -1.57
N ARG A 57 8.20 16.48 -2.73
CA ARG A 57 7.61 17.46 -3.65
C ARG A 57 6.28 16.98 -4.25
N LYS A 58 6.13 15.67 -4.52
CA LYS A 58 4.83 15.07 -4.88
C LYS A 58 3.86 15.14 -3.70
N LEU A 59 4.33 14.83 -2.49
CA LEU A 59 3.52 14.90 -1.27
C LEU A 59 2.96 16.31 -1.02
N THR A 60 3.79 17.35 -1.21
CA THR A 60 3.39 18.76 -1.10
C THR A 60 2.36 19.13 -2.17
N PHE A 61 2.49 18.62 -3.39
CA PHE A 61 1.48 18.81 -4.44
C PHE A 61 0.11 18.24 -4.03
N TYR A 62 0.06 17.02 -3.49
CA TYR A 62 -1.18 16.43 -2.98
C TYR A 62 -1.75 17.19 -1.77
N LYS A 63 -0.87 17.71 -0.90
CA LYS A 63 -1.26 18.58 0.22
C LYS A 63 -1.89 19.88 -0.27
N ASN A 64 -1.32 20.51 -1.31
CA ASN A 64 -1.86 21.72 -1.94
C ASN A 64 -3.19 21.47 -2.66
N LEU A 65 -3.45 20.24 -3.12
CA LEU A 65 -4.76 19.81 -3.65
C LEU A 65 -5.82 19.58 -2.56
N GLY A 66 -5.45 19.74 -1.28
CA GLY A 66 -6.32 19.55 -0.11
C GLY A 66 -6.39 18.10 0.39
N ILE A 67 -5.48 17.23 -0.05
CA ILE A 67 -5.41 15.83 0.40
C ILE A 67 -4.30 15.73 1.45
N SER A 68 -4.66 15.42 2.70
CA SER A 68 -3.64 15.22 3.73
C SER A 68 -2.81 13.96 3.44
N THR A 69 -1.51 14.03 3.72
CA THR A 69 -0.58 12.93 3.54
C THR A 69 -1.06 11.66 4.26
N LEU A 70 -1.48 11.78 5.51
CA LEU A 70 -2.01 10.65 6.30
C LEU A 70 -3.24 10.01 5.65
N LYS A 71 -4.15 10.80 5.07
CA LYS A 71 -5.33 10.29 4.38
C LYS A 71 -4.94 9.54 3.11
N LEU A 72 -3.92 10.01 2.41
CA LEU A 72 -3.40 9.36 1.20
C LEU A 72 -2.79 7.99 1.53
N PHE A 73 -1.95 7.90 2.55
CA PHE A 73 -1.37 6.62 3.00
C PHE A 73 -2.41 5.67 3.63
N SER A 74 -3.40 6.20 4.35
CA SER A 74 -4.48 5.38 4.91
C SER A 74 -5.34 4.72 3.82
N VAL A 75 -5.68 5.45 2.74
CA VAL A 75 -6.41 4.87 1.60
C VAL A 75 -5.60 3.80 0.90
N ILE A 76 -4.28 4.03 0.72
CA ILE A 76 -3.36 3.04 0.15
C ILE A 76 -3.37 1.77 1.01
N PHE A 77 -3.21 1.91 2.33
CA PHE A 77 -3.21 0.79 3.26
C PHE A 77 -4.51 -0.03 3.21
N ILE A 78 -5.66 0.64 3.14
CA ILE A 78 -6.96 -0.04 3.06
C ILE A 78 -7.07 -0.85 1.76
N LEU A 79 -6.69 -0.27 0.61
CA LEU A 79 -6.66 -0.99 -0.67
C LEU A 79 -5.71 -2.19 -0.62
N ASP A 80 -4.57 -2.01 0.04
CA ASP A 80 -3.57 -3.05 0.24
C ASP A 80 -4.09 -4.23 1.07
N CYS A 81 -4.78 -3.94 2.17
CA CYS A 81 -5.45 -4.93 3.00
C CYS A 81 -6.49 -5.72 2.21
N ILE A 82 -7.33 -5.04 1.43
CA ILE A 82 -8.34 -5.70 0.59
C ILE A 82 -7.67 -6.67 -0.40
N LEU A 83 -6.62 -6.22 -1.11
CA LEU A 83 -5.86 -7.08 -2.02
C LEU A 83 -5.24 -8.28 -1.31
N THR A 84 -4.72 -8.09 -0.11
CA THR A 84 -4.10 -9.16 0.70
C THR A 84 -5.13 -10.20 1.13
N ILE A 85 -6.30 -9.76 1.58
CA ILE A 85 -7.40 -10.66 1.98
C ILE A 85 -7.84 -11.50 0.79
N ILE A 86 -8.06 -10.86 -0.37
CA ILE A 86 -8.42 -11.58 -1.61
C ILE A 86 -7.34 -12.60 -1.96
N PHE A 87 -6.06 -12.19 -1.95
CA PHE A 87 -4.94 -13.06 -2.30
C PHE A 87 -4.82 -14.26 -1.36
N ILE A 88 -4.88 -14.06 -0.05
CA ILE A 88 -4.77 -15.16 0.93
C ILE A 88 -5.98 -16.09 0.85
N THR A 89 -7.18 -15.55 0.63
CA THR A 89 -8.40 -16.37 0.49
C THR A 89 -8.28 -17.31 -0.70
N ILE A 90 -7.84 -16.78 -1.86
CA ILE A 90 -7.59 -17.58 -3.06
C ILE A 90 -6.48 -18.60 -2.80
N PHE A 91 -5.35 -18.18 -2.20
CA PHE A 91 -4.20 -19.07 -1.97
C PHE A 91 -4.54 -20.23 -1.01
N LYS A 92 -5.40 -19.97 -0.03
CA LYS A 92 -5.91 -20.98 0.90
C LYS A 92 -6.82 -22.00 0.23
N GLU A 93 -7.52 -21.65 -0.85
CA GLU A 93 -8.29 -22.65 -1.62
C GLU A 93 -7.39 -23.60 -2.43
N PHE A 94 -6.15 -23.19 -2.72
CA PHE A 94 -5.18 -23.99 -3.48
C PHE A 94 -4.17 -24.77 -2.62
N THR A 95 -4.19 -24.61 -1.29
CA THR A 95 -3.33 -25.32 -0.32
C THR A 95 -4.15 -26.25 0.56
#